data_AF-A0A972LSG1-F1
#
_entry.id   AF-A0A972LSG1-F1
#
_cell.length_a   1.000
_cell.length_b   1.000
_cell.length_c   1.000
_cell.angle_alpha   90.00
_cell.angle_beta   90.00
_cell.angle_gamma   90.00
#
_symmetry.space_group_name_H-M   'P 1'
#
loop_
_entity.id
_entity.type
_entity.pdbx_description
1 polymer ?
#
loop_
_entity_poly.entity_id
_entity_poly.type
_entity_poly.pdbx_seq_one_letter_code
_entity_poly.pdbx_strand_id
1 'polypeptide(L)'
;MLGTMSLGYSHTSPALVPVGSYVPWQFRVRPALFVTVGSIVTGLVLIGGLFLVRRLTGALSADLPPPVMLFLALGATSTLAFSRIAWRRSFPLETPEDLSFADQALGWASSAALAMLAVGSCFPANRTTDWLIWLPILVADQFWRQNFFDAGEPWTPQSGQSDSELRKSPSLAITNTEHRDNPELKNIVQQLFRLQDEHHHEVIYGTVRADFVAGQRTAVVHVGFCPPLTYLPEIEAEALPSSRLPEALAKIKVVQALAHGTRLDIRLPVSATTDCQLWIDMAARPGNAQ
;
A
#
# COMPACT_ATOMS: atom_id res chain seq x y z
N MET A 1 -36.83 5.16 59.92
CA MET A 1 -37.16 6.03 58.77
C MET A 1 -35.89 6.25 57.97
N LEU A 2 -35.66 5.46 56.92
CA LEU A 2 -34.60 5.67 55.93
C LEU A 2 -35.18 5.15 54.61
N GLY A 3 -35.59 6.09 53.75
CA GLY A 3 -36.27 5.81 52.49
C GLY A 3 -35.28 5.58 51.37
N THR A 4 -35.46 4.47 50.65
CA THR A 4 -34.72 4.11 49.44
C THR A 4 -35.33 4.83 48.24
N MET A 5 -34.59 5.78 47.67
CA MET A 5 -34.94 6.43 46.39
C MET A 5 -34.48 5.54 45.22
N SER A 6 -35.44 4.95 44.51
CA SER A 6 -35.22 4.22 43.26
C SER A 6 -35.31 5.22 42.09
N LEU A 7 -34.20 5.48 41.42
CA LEU A 7 -34.12 6.28 40.20
C LEU A 7 -34.45 5.39 39.00
N GLY A 8 -35.67 5.54 38.47
CA GLY A 8 -36.11 4.88 37.24
C GLY A 8 -35.44 5.50 36.02
N TYR A 9 -34.55 4.74 35.36
CA TYR A 9 -33.99 5.08 34.07
C TYR A 9 -35.03 4.75 32.97
N SER A 10 -35.53 5.75 32.28
CA SER A 10 -36.43 5.58 31.13
C SER A 10 -35.59 5.37 29.86
N HIS A 11 -35.70 4.18 29.28
CA HIS A 11 -35.06 3.82 28.02
C HIS A 11 -35.83 4.47 26.85
N THR A 12 -35.40 5.65 26.41
CA THR A 12 -35.84 6.23 25.13
C THR A 12 -35.10 5.54 23.99
N SER A 13 -35.82 4.71 23.22
CA SER A 13 -35.27 4.11 22.00
C SER A 13 -34.97 5.21 20.98
N PRO A 14 -33.73 5.31 20.44
CA PRO A 14 -33.40 6.31 19.44
C PRO A 14 -34.21 6.07 18.17
N ALA A 15 -34.86 7.14 17.69
CA ALA A 15 -35.61 7.12 16.44
C ALA A 15 -34.66 6.73 15.29
N LEU A 16 -35.02 5.68 14.55
CA LEU A 16 -34.34 5.24 13.34
C LEU A 16 -34.40 6.37 12.30
N VAL A 17 -33.29 7.09 12.14
CA VAL A 17 -33.12 8.06 11.06
C VAL A 17 -33.16 7.29 9.74
N PRO A 18 -34.02 7.65 8.77
CA PRO A 18 -34.05 6.99 7.48
C PRO A 18 -32.69 7.18 6.80
N VAL A 19 -31.97 6.08 6.64
CA VAL A 19 -30.71 6.03 5.88
C VAL A 19 -31.07 6.35 4.43
N GLY A 20 -30.98 7.63 4.07
CA GLY A 20 -31.10 8.06 2.69
C GLY A 20 -30.07 7.30 1.86
N SER A 21 -30.52 6.63 0.81
CA SER A 21 -29.67 5.87 -0.11
C SER A 21 -28.78 6.84 -0.90
N TYR A 22 -27.70 7.31 -0.26
CA TYR A 22 -26.61 7.98 -0.94
C TYR A 22 -25.91 6.94 -1.80
N VAL A 23 -26.32 6.84 -3.06
CA VAL A 23 -25.48 6.17 -4.07
C VAL A 23 -24.23 7.04 -4.19
N PRO A 24 -23.06 6.57 -3.75
CA PRO A 24 -21.87 7.40 -3.78
C PRO A 24 -21.58 7.77 -5.23
N TRP A 25 -21.31 9.06 -5.47
CA TRP A 25 -21.07 9.65 -6.80
C TRP A 25 -20.05 8.86 -7.65
N GLN A 26 -19.18 8.10 -6.99
CA GLN A 26 -18.21 7.16 -7.55
C GLN A 26 -18.82 6.12 -8.51
N PHE A 27 -20.08 5.70 -8.35
CA PHE A 27 -20.70 4.74 -9.26
C PHE A 27 -21.07 5.33 -10.63
N ARG A 28 -21.29 6.64 -10.73
CA ARG A 28 -21.75 7.27 -11.98
C ARG A 28 -20.61 7.60 -12.94
N VAL A 29 -19.40 7.83 -12.42
CA VAL A 29 -18.25 8.31 -13.22
C VAL A 29 -17.43 7.17 -13.83
N ARG A 30 -17.44 5.98 -13.20
CA ARG A 30 -16.70 4.79 -13.65
C ARG A 30 -16.93 4.38 -15.11
N PRO A 31 -18.17 4.27 -15.63
CA PRO A 31 -18.36 3.84 -17.03
C PRO A 31 -17.84 4.87 -18.03
N ALA A 32 -18.00 6.18 -17.75
CA ALA A 32 -17.50 7.24 -18.62
C ALA A 32 -15.96 7.24 -18.68
N LEU A 33 -15.31 7.06 -17.53
CA LEU A 33 -13.85 6.97 -17.45
C LEU A 33 -13.31 5.73 -18.16
N PHE A 34 -13.97 4.58 -18.00
CA PHE A 34 -13.62 3.35 -18.72
C PHE A 34 -13.60 3.57 -20.24
N VAL A 35 -14.68 4.14 -20.78
CA VAL A 35 -14.79 4.41 -22.22
C VAL A 35 -13.75 5.44 -22.67
N THR A 36 -13.53 6.48 -21.87
CA THR A 36 -12.54 7.53 -22.19
C THR A 36 -11.12 6.96 -22.24
N VAL A 37 -10.68 6.27 -21.18
CA VAL A 37 -9.35 5.65 -21.12
C VAL A 37 -9.18 4.60 -22.23
N GLY A 38 -10.19 3.75 -22.42
CA GLY A 38 -10.17 2.72 -23.47
C GLY A 38 -10.05 3.32 -24.88
N SER A 39 -10.81 4.38 -25.18
CA SER A 39 -10.74 5.06 -26.49
C SER A 39 -9.38 5.74 -26.74
N ILE A 40 -8.78 6.36 -25.72
CA ILE A 40 -7.44 6.96 -25.82
C ILE A 40 -6.40 5.90 -26.18
N VAL A 41 -6.37 4.79 -25.44
CA VAL A 41 -5.40 3.71 -25.69
C VAL A 41 -5.64 3.05 -27.04
N THR A 42 -6.89 2.77 -27.39
CA THR A 42 -7.26 2.23 -28.71
C THR A 42 -6.82 3.17 -29.83
N GLY A 43 -7.05 4.47 -29.69
CA GLY A 43 -6.60 5.48 -30.64
C GLY A 43 -5.09 5.47 -30.84
N LEU A 44 -4.30 5.38 -29.75
CA LEU A 44 -2.85 5.30 -29.84
C LEU A 44 -2.36 4.01 -30.51
N VAL A 45 -3.00 2.86 -30.25
CA VAL A 45 -2.71 1.60 -30.94
C VAL A 45 -2.97 1.75 -32.44
N LEU A 46 -4.11 2.32 -32.83
CA LEU A 46 -4.47 2.52 -34.24
C LEU A 46 -3.49 3.48 -34.94
N ILE A 47 -3.08 4.56 -34.28
CA ILE A 47 -2.09 5.50 -34.81
C ILE A 47 -0.73 4.79 -34.97
N GLY A 48 -0.25 4.09 -33.94
CA GLY A 48 1.01 3.34 -34.00
C GLY A 48 1.01 2.28 -35.11
N GLY A 49 -0.08 1.52 -35.22
CA GLY A 49 -0.27 0.54 -36.29
C GLY A 49 -0.30 1.17 -37.68
N LEU A 50 -1.01 2.29 -37.86
CA LEU A 50 -1.04 3.03 -39.13
C LEU A 50 0.36 3.51 -39.53
N PHE A 51 1.12 4.07 -38.59
CA PHE A 51 2.50 4.50 -38.83
C PHE A 51 3.36 3.33 -39.28
N LEU A 52 3.29 2.22 -38.56
CA LEU A 52 4.04 1.00 -38.88
C LEU A 52 3.69 0.49 -40.28
N VAL A 53 2.41 0.34 -40.62
CA VAL A 53 1.96 -0.14 -41.93
C VAL A 53 2.38 0.81 -43.05
N ARG A 54 2.15 2.12 -42.91
CA ARG A 54 2.53 3.10 -43.94
C ARG A 54 4.03 3.12 -44.20
N ARG A 55 4.82 2.80 -43.19
CA ARG A 55 6.28 2.76 -43.34
C ARG A 55 6.77 1.46 -43.96
N LEU A 56 6.18 0.33 -43.57
CA LEU A 56 6.44 -0.96 -44.23
C LEU A 56 6.08 -0.95 -45.72
N THR A 57 5.04 -0.21 -46.12
CA THR A 57 4.66 -0.04 -47.54
C THR A 57 5.49 1.02 -48.28
N GLY A 58 6.46 1.65 -47.62
CA GLY A 58 7.31 2.69 -48.22
C GLY A 58 6.61 4.03 -48.48
N ALA A 59 5.36 4.20 -48.03
CA ALA A 59 4.61 5.44 -48.20
C ALA A 59 5.14 6.60 -47.33
N LEU A 60 5.92 6.28 -46.30
CA LEU A 60 6.61 7.24 -45.42
C LEU A 60 8.13 7.00 -45.48
N SER A 61 8.77 7.50 -46.53
CA SER A 61 10.22 7.38 -46.73
C SER A 61 11.02 8.50 -46.06
N ALA A 62 10.39 9.64 -45.74
CA ALA A 62 11.04 10.74 -45.06
C ALA A 62 11.22 10.45 -43.57
N ASP A 63 12.42 10.69 -43.06
CA ASP A 63 12.72 10.61 -41.63
C ASP A 63 11.95 11.71 -40.88
N LEU A 64 11.38 11.37 -39.72
CA LEU A 64 10.84 12.39 -38.83
C LEU A 64 11.98 13.20 -38.22
N PRO A 65 11.88 14.53 -38.13
CA PRO A 65 12.87 15.33 -37.43
C PRO A 65 13.01 14.86 -35.96
N PRO A 66 14.24 14.76 -35.41
CA PRO A 66 14.49 14.37 -34.02
C PRO A 66 13.63 15.09 -32.96
N PRO A 67 13.39 16.42 -33.03
CA PRO A 67 12.53 17.07 -32.04
C PRO A 67 11.08 16.57 -32.11
N VAL A 68 10.56 16.29 -33.31
CA VAL A 68 9.21 15.77 -33.50
C VAL A 68 9.09 14.36 -32.91
N MET A 69 10.09 13.51 -33.11
CA MET A 69 10.14 12.19 -32.50
C MET A 69 10.19 12.24 -30.97
N LEU A 70 11.01 13.14 -30.40
CA LEU A 70 11.07 13.32 -28.95
C LEU A 70 9.73 13.78 -28.38
N PHE A 71 9.07 14.77 -29.00
CA PHE A 71 7.75 15.22 -28.55
C PHE A 71 6.68 14.13 -28.70
N LEU A 72 6.71 13.37 -29.78
CA LEU A 72 5.81 12.22 -29.98
C LEU A 72 6.01 11.17 -28.88
N ALA A 73 7.26 10.82 -28.58
CA ALA A 73 7.59 9.83 -27.56
C ALA A 73 7.16 10.30 -26.16
N LEU A 74 7.48 11.53 -25.78
CA LEU A 74 7.08 12.10 -24.48
C LEU A 74 5.57 12.27 -24.36
N GLY A 75 4.89 12.73 -25.41
CA GLY A 75 3.44 12.91 -25.45
C GLY A 75 2.71 11.57 -25.32
N ALA A 76 3.10 10.56 -26.10
CA ALA A 76 2.53 9.23 -26.03
C ALA A 76 2.74 8.61 -24.63
N THR A 77 3.98 8.69 -24.11
CA THR A 77 4.33 8.15 -22.79
C THR A 77 3.54 8.80 -21.67
N SER A 78 3.44 10.15 -21.68
CA SER A 78 2.68 10.90 -20.68
C SER A 78 1.19 10.56 -20.73
N THR A 79 0.63 10.43 -21.93
CA THR A 79 -0.78 10.07 -22.14
C THR A 79 -1.09 8.67 -21.59
N LEU A 80 -0.22 7.70 -21.88
CA LEU A 80 -0.38 6.32 -21.39
C LEU A 80 -0.18 6.22 -19.87
N ALA A 81 0.81 6.92 -19.31
CA ALA A 81 1.03 6.98 -17.87
C ALA A 81 -0.19 7.58 -17.15
N PHE A 82 -0.71 8.70 -17.63
CA PHE A 82 -1.91 9.32 -17.06
C PHE A 82 -3.14 8.41 -17.17
N SER A 83 -3.29 7.72 -18.31
CA SER A 83 -4.37 6.76 -18.53
C SER A 83 -4.34 5.61 -17.52
N ARG A 84 -3.14 5.04 -17.25
CA ARG A 84 -2.95 3.99 -16.24
C ARG A 84 -3.21 4.49 -14.81
N ILE A 85 -2.76 5.71 -14.48
CA ILE A 85 -3.00 6.32 -13.16
C ILE A 85 -4.49 6.59 -12.95
N ALA A 86 -5.17 7.18 -13.95
CA ALA A 86 -6.60 7.46 -13.89
C ALA A 86 -7.42 6.17 -13.77
N TRP A 87 -7.00 5.11 -14.48
CA TRP A 87 -7.59 3.79 -14.37
C TRP A 87 -7.47 3.23 -12.95
N ARG A 88 -6.25 3.17 -12.38
CA ARG A 88 -6.02 2.63 -11.03
C ARG A 88 -6.74 3.41 -9.94
N ARG A 89 -6.85 4.73 -10.07
CA ARG A 89 -7.63 5.56 -9.14
C ARG A 89 -9.14 5.26 -9.18
N SER A 90 -9.65 4.80 -10.32
CA SER A 90 -11.09 4.57 -10.51
C SER A 90 -11.49 3.12 -10.26
N PHE A 91 -10.56 2.20 -10.54
CA PHE A 91 -10.65 0.76 -10.41
C PHE A 91 -9.48 0.25 -9.56
N PRO A 92 -9.50 0.51 -8.22
CA PRO A 92 -8.52 -0.06 -7.31
C PRO A 92 -8.65 -1.59 -7.31
N LEU A 93 -7.51 -2.28 -7.21
CA LEU A 93 -7.49 -3.73 -7.07
C LEU A 93 -7.82 -4.06 -5.61
N GLU A 94 -8.78 -4.97 -5.39
CA GLU A 94 -9.10 -5.47 -4.06
C GLU A 94 -8.07 -6.53 -3.63
N THR A 95 -7.64 -7.38 -4.56
CA THR A 95 -6.52 -8.31 -4.37
C THR A 95 -5.65 -8.37 -5.63
N PRO A 96 -4.36 -8.75 -5.53
CA PRO A 96 -3.48 -8.94 -6.69
C PRO A 96 -3.95 -10.05 -7.64
N GLU A 97 -4.68 -11.03 -7.12
CA GLU A 97 -5.19 -12.18 -7.90
C GLU A 97 -6.40 -11.80 -8.76
N ASP A 98 -7.11 -10.72 -8.41
CA ASP A 98 -8.30 -10.23 -9.12
C ASP A 98 -7.96 -9.31 -10.31
N LEU A 99 -6.85 -9.56 -11.02
CA LEU A 99 -6.51 -8.82 -12.23
C LEU A 99 -7.57 -9.06 -13.31
N SER A 100 -8.46 -8.09 -13.49
CA SER A 100 -9.50 -8.19 -14.50
C SER A 100 -8.90 -8.26 -15.91
N PHE A 101 -9.62 -8.89 -16.83
CA PHE A 101 -9.23 -8.88 -18.25
C PHE A 101 -9.02 -7.45 -18.77
N ALA A 102 -9.80 -6.48 -18.28
CA ALA A 102 -9.68 -5.08 -18.66
C ALA A 102 -8.35 -4.47 -18.20
N ASP A 103 -7.86 -4.83 -17.00
CA ASP A 103 -6.55 -4.39 -16.50
C ASP A 103 -5.42 -4.93 -17.38
N GLN A 104 -5.48 -6.22 -17.71
CA GLN A 104 -4.49 -6.86 -18.58
C GLN A 104 -4.51 -6.24 -19.97
N ALA A 105 -5.70 -6.07 -20.55
CA ALA A 105 -5.87 -5.44 -21.86
C ALA A 105 -5.30 -4.01 -21.87
N LEU A 106 -5.61 -3.20 -20.85
CA LEU A 106 -5.09 -1.83 -20.78
C LEU A 106 -3.56 -1.79 -20.62
N GLY A 107 -3.00 -2.62 -19.73
CA GLY A 107 -1.56 -2.68 -19.49
C GLY A 107 -0.77 -3.12 -20.73
N TRP A 108 -1.23 -4.18 -21.41
CA TRP A 108 -0.56 -4.70 -22.61
C TRP A 108 -0.80 -3.83 -23.84
N ALA A 109 -2.02 -3.35 -24.07
CA ALA A 109 -2.33 -2.51 -25.23
C ALA A 109 -1.56 -1.18 -25.20
N SER A 110 -1.40 -0.58 -24.01
CA SER A 110 -0.61 0.65 -23.86
C SER A 110 0.87 0.43 -24.20
N SER A 111 1.51 -0.63 -23.68
CA SER A 111 2.90 -0.95 -24.06
C SER A 111 3.05 -1.31 -25.54
N ALA A 112 2.08 -2.04 -26.11
CA ALA A 112 2.07 -2.37 -27.52
C ALA A 112 1.97 -1.11 -28.39
N ALA A 113 1.12 -0.14 -28.03
CA ALA A 113 1.01 1.14 -28.73
C ALA A 113 2.35 1.88 -28.76
N LEU A 114 3.04 1.95 -27.63
CA LEU A 114 4.33 2.64 -27.52
C LEU A 114 5.42 1.95 -28.35
N ALA A 115 5.48 0.61 -28.30
CA ALA A 115 6.40 -0.16 -29.12
C ALA A 115 6.12 0.00 -30.63
N MET A 116 4.85 0.00 -31.05
CA MET A 116 4.47 0.24 -32.44
C MET A 116 4.86 1.64 -32.92
N LEU A 117 4.66 2.67 -32.08
CA LEU A 117 5.12 4.03 -32.38
C LEU A 117 6.65 4.12 -32.48
N ALA A 118 7.38 3.43 -31.60
CA ALA A 118 8.83 3.37 -31.64
C ALA A 118 9.33 2.72 -32.94
N VAL A 119 8.84 1.52 -33.26
CA VAL A 119 9.22 0.81 -34.48
C VAL A 119 8.79 1.59 -35.72
N GLY A 120 7.56 2.10 -35.75
CA GLY A 120 7.03 2.90 -36.86
C GLY A 120 7.77 4.23 -37.06
N SER A 121 8.39 4.80 -36.02
CA SER A 121 9.18 6.04 -36.13
C SER A 121 10.69 5.81 -36.35
N CYS A 122 11.20 4.60 -36.09
CA CYS A 122 12.62 4.25 -36.33
C CYS A 122 12.87 3.42 -37.60
N PHE A 123 11.91 2.62 -38.08
CA PHE A 123 12.11 1.71 -39.22
C PHE A 123 11.68 2.36 -40.55
N PRO A 124 12.37 2.18 -41.69
CA PRO A 124 13.71 1.63 -41.88
C PRO A 124 14.75 2.76 -41.93
N ALA A 125 14.81 3.62 -40.93
CA ALA A 125 15.82 4.67 -40.91
C ALA A 125 17.15 4.05 -40.48
N ASN A 126 18.21 4.25 -41.27
CA ASN A 126 19.56 3.74 -41.00
C ASN A 126 20.24 4.49 -39.81
N ARG A 127 19.47 5.26 -39.04
CA ARG A 127 19.93 6.10 -37.93
C ARG A 127 19.70 5.40 -36.62
N THR A 128 20.74 4.72 -36.15
CA THR A 128 20.78 4.13 -34.80
C THR A 128 20.51 5.15 -33.68
N THR A 129 20.72 6.45 -33.95
CA THR A 129 20.46 7.54 -33.00
C THR A 129 19.00 7.66 -32.58
N ASP A 130 18.05 7.26 -33.42
CA ASP A 130 16.62 7.43 -33.13
C ASP A 130 16.17 6.44 -32.03
N TRP A 131 16.82 5.28 -31.95
CA TRP A 131 16.62 4.32 -30.87
C TRP A 131 17.11 4.82 -29.51
N LEU A 132 18.04 5.78 -29.46
CA LEU A 132 18.49 6.38 -28.20
C LEU A 132 17.38 7.19 -27.52
N ILE A 133 16.41 7.70 -28.28
CA ILE A 133 15.25 8.41 -27.74
C ILE A 133 14.25 7.40 -27.16
N TRP A 134 13.99 6.30 -27.88
CA TRP A 134 12.94 5.35 -27.51
C TRP A 134 13.35 4.34 -26.44
N LEU A 135 14.61 3.88 -26.41
CA LEU A 135 15.03 2.84 -25.48
C LEU A 135 14.81 3.20 -24.00
N PRO A 136 15.23 4.39 -23.50
CA PRO A 136 14.98 4.75 -22.09
C PRO A 136 13.48 4.82 -21.77
N ILE A 137 12.68 5.28 -22.73
CA ILE A 137 11.23 5.41 -22.61
C ILE A 137 10.55 4.02 -22.55
N LEU A 138 10.94 3.09 -23.42
CA LEU A 138 10.42 1.72 -23.41
C LEU A 138 10.80 0.98 -22.14
N VAL A 139 12.02 1.18 -21.63
CA VAL A 139 12.47 0.61 -20.36
C VAL A 139 11.65 1.17 -19.19
N ALA A 140 11.47 2.49 -19.14
CA ALA A 140 10.63 3.12 -18.13
C ALA A 140 9.18 2.62 -18.20
N ASP A 141 8.64 2.41 -19.41
CA ASP A 141 7.32 1.84 -19.60
C ASP A 141 7.20 0.41 -19.02
N GLN A 142 8.23 -0.44 -19.15
CA GLN A 142 8.20 -1.78 -18.54
C GLN A 142 8.11 -1.72 -17.01
N PHE A 143 8.87 -0.84 -16.36
CA PHE A 143 8.80 -0.64 -14.90
C PHE A 143 7.45 -0.10 -14.47
N TRP A 144 6.88 0.87 -15.21
CA TRP A 144 5.55 1.37 -14.92
C TRP A 144 4.46 0.35 -15.15
N ARG A 145 4.59 -0.52 -16.15
CA ARG A 145 3.64 -1.61 -16.39
C ARG A 145 3.70 -2.62 -15.25
N GLN A 146 4.89 -2.98 -14.77
CA GLN A 146 5.07 -3.84 -13.60
C GLN A 146 4.39 -3.20 -12.37
N ASN A 147 4.75 -1.96 -12.04
CA ASN A 147 4.10 -1.23 -10.95
C ASN A 147 2.58 -1.10 -11.11
N PHE A 148 2.07 -1.01 -12.34
CA PHE A 148 0.64 -0.99 -12.62
C PHE A 148 -0.02 -2.33 -12.31
N PHE A 149 0.62 -3.47 -12.58
CA PHE A 149 0.08 -4.80 -12.24
C PHE A 149 0.30 -5.15 -10.76
N ASP A 150 1.39 -4.71 -10.16
CA ASP A 150 1.75 -4.98 -8.77
C ASP A 150 0.96 -4.10 -7.76
N ALA A 151 -0.01 -3.32 -8.25
CA ALA A 151 -1.00 -2.57 -7.47
C ALA A 151 -0.44 -1.58 -6.44
N GLY A 152 0.86 -1.30 -6.41
CA GLY A 152 1.44 -0.36 -5.45
C GLY A 152 1.55 -0.90 -4.01
N GLU A 153 1.45 -2.21 -3.80
CA GLU A 153 1.98 -2.82 -2.57
C GLU A 153 3.52 -2.74 -2.65
N PRO A 154 4.20 -1.90 -1.85
CA PRO A 154 5.65 -1.97 -1.79
C PRO A 154 6.00 -3.38 -1.31
N TRP A 155 6.65 -4.19 -2.15
CA TRP A 155 7.11 -5.56 -1.89
C TRP A 155 7.21 -5.86 -0.39
N THR A 156 6.14 -6.39 0.19
CA THR A 156 6.16 -6.94 1.53
C THR A 156 6.45 -8.42 1.35
N PRO A 157 7.53 -8.95 1.96
CA PRO A 157 7.80 -10.38 1.91
C PRO A 157 6.62 -11.10 2.56
N GLN A 158 5.80 -11.72 1.71
CA GLN A 158 4.59 -12.45 2.05
C GLN A 158 4.99 -13.66 2.89
N SER A 159 5.00 -13.48 4.21
CA SER A 159 5.23 -14.57 5.16
C SER A 159 3.93 -15.35 5.31
N GLY A 160 3.90 -16.54 4.71
CA GLY A 160 3.09 -17.68 5.16
C GLY A 160 1.58 -17.45 5.25
N GLN A 161 0.90 -17.58 4.13
CA GLN A 161 -0.55 -17.79 4.08
C GLN A 161 -0.85 -19.24 4.51
N SER A 162 -1.19 -19.45 5.77
CA SER A 162 -2.01 -20.59 6.22
C SER A 162 -3.00 -20.08 7.27
N ASP A 163 -4.22 -20.63 7.23
CA ASP A 163 -5.28 -20.50 8.25
C ASP A 163 -6.41 -19.51 7.93
N SER A 164 -7.00 -19.72 6.76
CA SER A 164 -8.41 -19.38 6.48
C SER A 164 -9.36 -20.41 7.13
N GLU A 165 -9.25 -20.69 8.42
CA GLU A 165 -10.26 -21.45 9.18
C GLU A 165 -10.15 -21.14 10.68
N LEU A 166 -10.60 -19.98 11.17
CA LEU A 166 -11.12 -19.88 12.55
C LEU A 166 -11.96 -18.63 12.78
N ARG A 167 -13.04 -18.48 12.01
CA ARG A 167 -14.09 -17.49 12.30
C ARG A 167 -15.04 -18.03 13.38
N LYS A 168 -14.66 -17.92 14.65
CA LYS A 168 -15.60 -17.88 15.80
C LYS A 168 -15.06 -16.95 16.88
N SER A 169 -15.61 -15.74 16.94
CA SER A 169 -15.36 -14.77 18.02
C SER A 169 -15.90 -15.28 19.35
N PRO A 170 -15.13 -15.14 20.44
CA PRO A 170 -15.67 -14.83 21.75
C PRO A 170 -15.44 -13.34 22.06
N SER A 171 -16.48 -12.70 22.60
CA SER A 171 -16.42 -11.36 23.16
C SER A 171 -15.40 -11.31 24.31
N LEU A 172 -14.38 -10.46 24.21
CA LEU A 172 -13.39 -10.25 25.26
C LEU A 172 -13.79 -9.10 26.17
N ALA A 173 -14.15 -9.46 27.41
CA ALA A 173 -13.99 -8.59 28.56
C ALA A 173 -12.48 -8.47 28.86
N ILE A 174 -11.94 -7.27 28.75
CA ILE A 174 -10.52 -6.97 29.03
C ILE A 174 -10.31 -7.11 30.53
N THR A 175 -9.75 -8.24 30.96
CA THR A 175 -9.27 -8.45 32.32
C THR A 175 -7.76 -8.61 32.24
N ASN A 176 -7.03 -7.60 32.76
CA ASN A 176 -5.57 -7.54 32.84
C ASN A 176 -5.05 -8.57 33.86
N THR A 177 -5.05 -9.85 33.53
CA THR A 177 -4.55 -10.89 34.45
C THR A 177 -3.74 -11.93 33.70
N GLU A 178 -2.42 -11.89 33.94
CA GLU A 178 -1.45 -12.99 33.77
C GLU A 178 -1.48 -13.74 32.42
N HIS A 179 -1.05 -13.05 31.36
CA HIS A 179 -0.96 -13.59 30.00
C HIS A 179 0.39 -14.27 29.67
N ARG A 180 1.07 -14.87 30.66
CA ARG A 180 2.51 -15.19 30.52
C ARG A 180 2.85 -16.55 29.91
N ASP A 181 1.90 -17.50 29.84
CA ASP A 181 2.18 -18.88 29.39
C ASP A 181 1.13 -19.46 28.40
N ASN A 182 0.43 -18.63 27.62
CA ASN A 182 -0.43 -19.19 26.55
C ASN A 182 0.46 -19.65 25.36
N PRO A 183 0.55 -20.96 25.07
CA PRO A 183 1.38 -21.47 23.97
C PRO A 183 0.96 -20.96 22.59
N GLU A 184 -0.28 -20.49 22.42
CA GLU A 184 -0.77 -19.93 21.15
C GLU A 184 -0.11 -18.59 20.78
N LEU A 185 0.41 -17.84 21.77
CA LEU A 185 1.09 -16.55 21.54
C LEU A 185 2.48 -16.70 20.94
N LYS A 186 3.06 -17.91 20.90
CA LYS A 186 4.42 -18.13 20.37
C LYS A 186 4.56 -17.69 18.91
N ASN A 187 3.46 -17.73 18.15
CA ASN A 187 3.46 -17.39 16.73
C ASN A 187 3.01 -15.95 16.46
N ILE A 188 2.56 -15.22 17.49
CA ILE A 188 2.17 -13.82 17.33
C ILE A 188 3.46 -12.98 17.31
N VAL A 189 3.68 -12.25 16.23
CA VAL A 189 4.80 -11.29 16.10
C VAL A 189 4.34 -9.91 16.55
N GLN A 190 3.07 -9.58 16.33
CA GLN A 190 2.53 -8.26 16.56
C GLN A 190 1.03 -8.37 16.88
N GLN A 191 0.61 -7.64 17.90
CA GLN A 191 -0.78 -7.48 18.26
C GLN A 191 -1.05 -5.99 18.44
N LEU A 192 -1.98 -5.43 17.64
CA LEU A 192 -2.37 -4.03 17.72
C LEU A 192 -3.85 -3.92 18.08
N PHE A 193 -4.17 -2.95 18.91
CA PHE A 193 -5.51 -2.54 19.28
C PHE A 193 -5.70 -1.08 18.90
N ARG A 194 -6.75 -0.80 18.15
CA ARG A 194 -7.18 0.56 17.84
C ARG A 194 -8.34 0.94 18.73
N LEU A 195 -8.22 2.08 19.40
CA LEU A 195 -9.23 2.65 20.29
C LEU A 195 -9.47 4.11 19.90
N GLN A 196 -10.56 4.69 20.41
CA GLN A 196 -10.76 6.14 20.39
C GLN A 196 -10.67 6.66 21.83
N ASP A 197 -9.98 7.78 22.03
CA ASP A 197 -9.91 8.46 23.33
C ASP A 197 -11.17 9.30 23.61
N GLU A 198 -11.21 9.98 24.76
CA GLU A 198 -12.31 10.86 25.17
C GLU A 198 -12.52 12.06 24.22
N HIS A 199 -11.53 12.40 23.41
CA HIS A 199 -11.56 13.46 22.42
C HIS A 199 -11.87 12.95 21.00
N HIS A 200 -12.27 11.68 20.86
CA HIS A 200 -12.51 10.99 19.58
C HIS A 200 -11.27 10.89 18.67
N HIS A 201 -10.07 11.01 19.21
CA HIS A 201 -8.85 10.71 18.46
C HIS A 201 -8.60 9.21 18.46
N GLU A 202 -8.21 8.68 17.30
CA GLU A 202 -7.76 7.29 17.21
C GLU A 202 -6.44 7.14 17.97
N VAL A 203 -6.31 6.15 18.83
CA VAL A 203 -5.07 5.77 19.52
C VAL A 203 -4.78 4.31 19.19
N ILE A 204 -3.51 3.97 18.96
CA ILE A 204 -3.09 2.59 18.72
C ILE A 204 -2.24 2.13 19.88
N TYR A 205 -2.66 1.07 20.54
CA TYR A 205 -1.83 0.31 21.48
C TYR A 205 -1.38 -0.97 20.83
N GLY A 206 -0.21 -1.47 21.19
CA GLY A 206 0.19 -2.77 20.70
C GLY A 206 1.39 -3.34 21.40
N THR A 207 1.53 -4.65 21.25
CA THR A 207 2.67 -5.40 21.71
C THR A 207 3.34 -6.03 20.49
N VAL A 208 4.62 -5.75 20.31
CA VAL A 208 5.39 -6.18 19.13
C VAL A 208 6.65 -6.92 19.56
N ARG A 209 7.05 -7.92 18.77
CA ARG A 209 8.19 -8.77 19.05
C ARG A 209 9.39 -8.36 18.19
N ALA A 210 10.51 -8.12 18.83
CA ALA A 210 11.81 -8.02 18.19
C ALA A 210 12.56 -9.36 18.33
N ASP A 211 12.88 -9.98 17.21
CA ASP A 211 13.65 -11.22 17.17
C ASP A 211 15.15 -10.91 16.98
N PHE A 212 15.99 -11.56 17.79
CA PHE A 212 17.45 -11.47 17.72
C PHE A 212 18.04 -12.84 17.45
N VAL A 213 18.93 -12.93 16.47
CA VAL A 213 19.76 -14.12 16.24
C VAL A 213 21.02 -14.04 17.12
N ALA A 214 21.57 -15.19 17.51
CA ALA A 214 22.86 -15.24 18.20
C ALA A 214 23.94 -14.39 17.48
N GLY A 215 24.64 -13.55 18.25
CA GLY A 215 25.62 -12.56 17.79
C GLY A 215 25.01 -11.19 17.44
N GLN A 216 23.71 -11.09 17.22
CA GLN A 216 23.03 -9.84 16.87
C GLN A 216 22.86 -8.93 18.10
N ARG A 217 23.14 -7.64 17.92
CA ARG A 217 22.95 -6.62 18.97
C ARG A 217 21.79 -5.68 18.68
N THR A 218 21.40 -5.55 17.42
CA THR A 218 20.42 -4.57 16.96
C THR A 218 19.35 -5.24 16.13
N ALA A 219 18.08 -4.95 16.40
CA ALA A 219 16.94 -5.40 15.62
C ALA A 219 16.09 -4.20 15.22
N VAL A 220 15.46 -4.28 14.05
CA VAL A 220 14.57 -3.24 13.54
C VAL A 220 13.17 -3.81 13.45
N VAL A 221 12.20 -3.11 14.05
CA VAL A 221 10.79 -3.48 13.99
C VAL A 221 10.02 -2.40 13.23
N HIS A 222 9.18 -2.85 12.29
CA HIS A 222 8.29 -2.01 11.51
C HIS A 222 6.86 -2.29 11.90
N VAL A 223 6.10 -1.25 12.19
CA VAL A 223 4.70 -1.35 12.61
C VAL A 223 3.85 -0.51 11.68
N GLY A 224 2.95 -1.16 10.93
CA GLY A 224 2.00 -0.48 10.05
C GLY A 224 0.72 -0.05 10.78
N PHE A 225 0.16 1.09 10.40
CA PHE A 225 -1.15 1.56 10.85
C PHE A 225 -2.14 1.48 9.69
N CYS A 226 -3.08 0.53 9.75
CA CYS A 226 -4.11 0.34 8.72
C CYS A 226 -5.52 0.44 9.34
N PRO A 227 -6.36 1.40 8.88
CA PRO A 227 -6.04 2.47 7.93
C PRO A 227 -5.04 3.49 8.51
N PRO A 228 -4.39 4.34 7.71
CA PRO A 228 -3.49 5.37 8.23
C PRO A 228 -4.19 6.31 9.22
N LEU A 229 -3.48 6.74 10.26
CA LEU A 229 -3.96 7.78 11.17
C LEU A 229 -4.12 9.11 10.43
N THR A 230 -5.09 9.92 10.85
CA THR A 230 -5.35 11.25 10.25
C THR A 230 -4.34 12.32 10.67
N TYR A 231 -3.44 11.99 11.58
CA TYR A 231 -2.46 12.89 12.19
C TYR A 231 -1.07 12.21 12.25
N LEU A 232 -0.04 13.01 12.55
CA LEU A 232 1.30 12.49 12.80
C LEU A 232 1.41 12.05 14.27
N PRO A 233 1.57 10.75 14.57
CA PRO A 233 1.55 10.28 15.95
C PRO A 233 2.87 10.54 16.67
N GLU A 234 2.77 10.77 17.98
CA GLU A 234 3.85 10.60 18.92
C GLU A 234 3.88 9.12 19.35
N ILE A 235 5.07 8.50 19.28
CA ILE A 235 5.25 7.07 19.54
C ILE A 235 5.99 6.90 20.86
N GLU A 236 5.33 6.23 21.78
CA GLU A 236 5.91 5.73 23.03
C GLU A 236 6.17 4.23 22.87
N ALA A 237 7.34 3.76 23.30
CA ALA A 237 7.69 2.34 23.23
C ALA A 237 8.57 1.95 24.41
N GLU A 238 8.22 0.85 25.08
CA GLU A 238 8.91 0.32 26.24
C GLU A 238 9.13 -1.19 26.11
N ALA A 239 10.29 -1.67 26.54
CA ALA A 239 10.60 -3.09 26.54
C ALA A 239 9.88 -3.78 27.72
N LEU A 240 9.12 -4.84 27.43
CA LEU A 240 8.51 -5.65 28.47
C LEU A 240 9.55 -6.53 29.18
N PRO A 241 9.42 -6.73 30.50
CA PRO A 241 10.33 -7.60 31.25
C PRO A 241 10.17 -9.07 30.80
N SER A 242 11.13 -9.55 30.03
CA SER A 242 11.19 -10.96 29.60
C SER A 242 12.03 -11.78 30.59
N SER A 243 11.60 -13.01 30.88
CA SER A 243 12.29 -13.90 31.82
C SER A 243 13.64 -14.43 31.31
N ARG A 244 13.92 -14.30 29.99
CA ARG A 244 15.12 -14.84 29.33
C ARG A 244 16.22 -13.82 29.06
N LEU A 245 15.90 -12.53 29.07
CA LEU A 245 16.89 -11.45 29.04
C LEU A 245 16.87 -10.77 30.40
N PRO A 246 17.87 -10.99 31.26
CA PRO A 246 17.90 -10.39 32.60
C PRO A 246 17.92 -8.86 32.48
N GLU A 247 16.77 -8.21 32.67
CA GLU A 247 16.50 -6.74 32.81
C GLU A 247 17.43 -5.80 32.02
N ALA A 248 17.96 -6.29 30.91
CA ALA A 248 18.96 -5.62 30.13
C ALA A 248 18.19 -4.58 29.34
N LEU A 249 18.17 -3.34 29.87
CA LEU A 249 17.57 -2.11 29.35
C LEU A 249 17.83 -1.97 27.85
N ALA A 250 17.07 -2.71 27.05
CA ALA A 250 17.17 -2.66 25.62
C ALA A 250 16.81 -1.23 25.24
N LYS A 251 17.75 -0.55 24.58
CA LYS A 251 17.51 0.83 24.20
C LYS A 251 16.63 0.81 22.95
N ILE A 252 15.39 1.24 23.11
CA ILE A 252 14.45 1.41 22.01
C ILE A 252 14.57 2.86 21.52
N LYS A 253 14.79 3.03 20.22
CA LYS A 253 14.80 4.33 19.55
C LYS A 253 13.72 4.35 18.48
N VAL A 254 12.76 5.26 18.59
CA VAL A 254 11.85 5.57 17.48
C VAL A 254 12.65 6.29 16.40
N VAL A 255 12.89 5.64 15.28
CA VAL A 255 13.63 6.20 14.14
C VAL A 255 12.72 7.00 13.24
N GLN A 256 11.47 6.57 13.10
CA GLN A 256 10.48 7.17 12.22
C GLN A 256 9.09 7.01 12.81
N ALA A 257 8.32 8.08 12.86
CA ALA A 257 6.91 8.10 13.23
C ALA A 257 6.13 8.76 12.09
N LEU A 258 5.16 8.05 11.52
CA LEU A 258 4.36 8.47 10.37
C LEU A 258 2.90 8.07 10.57
N ALA A 259 2.00 8.73 9.84
CA ALA A 259 0.57 8.41 9.84
C ALA A 259 0.26 6.95 9.46
N HIS A 260 1.07 6.33 8.60
CA HIS A 260 0.88 4.94 8.15
C HIS A 260 1.74 3.91 8.91
N GLY A 261 2.55 4.34 9.89
CA GLY A 261 3.36 3.41 10.67
C GLY A 261 4.55 4.02 11.42
N THR A 262 5.30 3.17 12.11
CA THR A 262 6.52 3.55 12.81
C THR A 262 7.65 2.53 12.61
N ARG A 263 8.89 3.01 12.70
CA ARG A 263 10.11 2.19 12.69
C ARG A 263 10.83 2.35 14.02
N LEU A 264 11.01 1.23 14.71
CA LEU A 264 11.74 1.12 15.97
C LEU A 264 13.11 0.47 15.72
N ASP A 265 14.17 1.05 16.27
CA ASP A 265 15.51 0.45 16.34
C ASP A 265 15.79 0.05 17.78
N ILE A 266 15.98 -1.25 18.00
CA ILE A 266 16.15 -1.85 19.32
C ILE A 266 17.57 -2.33 19.45
N ARG A 267 18.27 -1.84 20.48
CA ARG A 267 19.67 -2.19 20.73
C ARG A 267 19.84 -2.83 22.10
N LEU A 268 20.32 -4.07 22.10
CA LEU A 268 20.76 -4.76 23.29
C LEU A 268 22.08 -4.16 23.82
N PRO A 269 22.31 -4.14 25.14
CA PRO A 269 23.56 -3.66 25.71
C PRO A 269 24.74 -4.53 25.27
N VAL A 270 24.54 -5.85 25.19
CA VAL A 270 25.49 -6.87 24.69
C VAL A 270 24.82 -7.64 23.56
N SER A 271 25.59 -8.14 22.60
CA SER A 271 25.06 -9.04 21.56
C SER A 271 24.38 -10.26 22.18
N ALA A 272 23.29 -10.72 21.57
CA ALA A 272 22.58 -11.91 21.99
C ALA A 272 23.50 -13.14 21.94
N THR A 273 23.58 -13.91 23.02
CA THR A 273 24.38 -15.15 23.06
C THR A 273 23.68 -16.33 22.41
N THR A 274 22.35 -16.32 22.41
CA THR A 274 21.46 -17.32 21.79
C THR A 274 20.30 -16.58 21.16
N ASP A 275 19.57 -17.25 20.25
CA ASP A 275 18.37 -16.68 19.66
C ASP A 275 17.37 -16.29 20.77
N CYS A 276 16.95 -15.04 20.77
CA CYS A 276 16.08 -14.49 21.79
C CYS A 276 15.06 -13.52 21.21
N GLN A 277 14.01 -13.29 22.00
CA GLN A 277 12.88 -12.45 21.61
C GLN A 277 12.69 -11.40 22.70
N LEU A 278 12.43 -10.17 22.27
CA LEU A 278 12.07 -9.07 23.15
C LEU A 278 10.69 -8.55 22.78
N TRP A 279 9.78 -8.54 23.75
CA TRP A 279 8.47 -7.94 23.58
C TRP A 279 8.52 -6.46 23.93
N ILE A 280 7.82 -5.66 23.15
CA ILE A 280 7.80 -4.20 23.24
C ILE A 280 6.35 -3.77 23.30
N ASP A 281 5.98 -3.08 24.37
CA ASP A 281 4.71 -2.37 24.41
C ASP A 281 4.90 -1.02 23.75
N MET A 282 3.94 -0.65 22.90
CA MET A 282 3.95 0.62 22.19
C MET A 282 2.57 1.29 22.22
N ALA A 283 2.61 2.62 22.18
CA ALA A 283 1.43 3.46 21.99
C ALA A 283 1.72 4.51 20.91
N ALA A 284 0.78 4.69 19.99
CA ALA A 284 0.77 5.79 19.04
C ALA A 284 -0.39 6.73 19.40
N ARG A 285 -0.04 7.95 19.82
CA ARG A 285 -0.99 8.97 20.31
C ARG A 285 -0.89 10.25 19.48
N PRO A 286 -1.90 11.12 19.50
CA PRO A 286 -1.76 12.49 18.98
C PRO A 286 -0.60 13.19 19.68
N GLY A 287 0.32 13.79 18.91
CA GLY A 287 1.38 14.59 19.51
C GLY A 287 0.79 15.78 20.25
N ASN A 288 1.29 16.05 21.47
CA ASN A 288 0.93 17.27 22.17
C ASN A 288 1.42 18.45 21.34
N ALA A 289 0.51 19.16 20.67
CA ALA A 289 0.83 20.42 20.03
C ALA A 289 1.22 21.41 21.14
N GLN A 290 2.53 21.55 21.39
CA GLN A 290 3.10 22.60 22.24
C GLN A 290 3.05 23.94 21.54
#